data_AF-A0A7J3VQP1-F1
#
_entry.id   AF-A0A7J3VQP1-F1
#
_cell.length_a   1.000
_cell.length_b   1.000
_cell.length_c   1.000
_cell.angle_alpha   90.00
_cell.angle_beta   90.00
_cell.angle_gamma   90.00
#
_symmetry.space_group_name_H-M   'P 1'
#
loop_
_entity.id
_entity.type
_entity.pdbx_description
1 polymer ?
#
loop_
_entity_poly.entity_id
_entity_poly.type
_entity_poly.pdbx_seq_one_letter_code
_entity_poly.pdbx_strand_id
1 'polypeptide(L)' 'MLEAKCPVCEKRARVLDDMSKVICKHCGYEDEYDAYLEKMKDRISSIVDEFMLER' A
#
# COMPACT_ATOMS: atom_id res chain seq x y z
N MET A 1 -9.55 1.59 -14.09
CA MET A 1 -8.24 2.00 -13.54
C MET A 1 -8.32 1.95 -12.04
N LEU A 2 -7.49 1.12 -11.42
CA LEU A 2 -7.47 0.94 -9.96
C LEU A 2 -6.56 1.98 -9.31
N GLU A 3 -7.07 2.62 -8.27
CA GLU A 3 -6.34 3.57 -7.43
C GLU A 3 -5.99 2.90 -6.09
N ALA A 4 -4.71 2.95 -5.74
CA ALA A 4 -4.15 2.42 -4.49
C ALA A 4 -3.64 3.58 -3.63
N LYS A 5 -3.38 3.35 -2.33
CA LYS A 5 -2.75 4.37 -1.47
C LYS A 5 -1.26 4.07 -1.39
N CYS A 6 -0.40 5.03 -1.72
CA CYS A 6 1.04 4.85 -1.67
C CYS A 6 1.49 4.57 -0.22
N PRO A 7 2.28 3.51 0.04
CA PRO A 7 2.73 3.19 1.38
C PRO A 7 3.80 4.18 1.89
N VAL A 8 4.46 4.92 0.99
CA VAL A 8 5.55 5.86 1.33
C VAL A 8 5.05 7.26 1.62
N CYS A 9 4.28 7.85 0.68
CA CYS A 9 3.85 9.25 0.78
C CYS A 9 2.36 9.41 1.11
N GLU A 10 1.63 8.31 1.28
CA GLU A 10 0.20 8.26 1.59
C GLU A 10 -0.73 8.93 0.57
N LYS A 11 -0.18 9.41 -0.56
CA LYS A 11 -0.95 9.92 -1.70
C LYS A 11 -1.47 8.77 -2.56
N ARG A 12 -2.27 9.11 -3.56
CA ARG A 12 -2.82 8.12 -4.50
C ARG A 12 -1.69 7.56 -5.38
N ALA A 13 -1.60 6.25 -5.41
CA ALA A 13 -0.80 5.49 -6.36
C ALA A 13 -1.72 4.87 -7.39
N ARG A 14 -1.20 4.64 -8.59
CA ARG A 14 -1.95 4.00 -9.68
C ARG A 14 -1.50 2.55 -9.78
N VAL A 15 -2.46 1.64 -9.77
CA VAL A 15 -2.20 0.24 -10.06
C VAL A 15 -2.24 0.06 -11.58
N LEU A 16 -1.30 -0.72 -12.12
CA LEU A 16 -1.35 -1.16 -13.51
C LEU A 16 -2.64 -1.95 -13.78
N ASP A 17 -3.11 -1.92 -15.02
CA ASP A 17 -4.36 -2.59 -15.39
C ASP A 17 -4.26 -4.12 -15.18
N ASP A 18 -3.08 -4.68 -15.44
CA ASP A 18 -2.72 -6.08 -15.22
C ASP A 18 -2.50 -6.45 -13.73
N MET A 19 -2.78 -5.54 -12.79
CA MET A 19 -2.49 -5.69 -11.34
C MET A 19 -1.07 -6.19 -11.05
N SER A 20 -0.10 -5.97 -11.93
CA SER A 20 1.26 -6.49 -11.73
C SER A 20 2.07 -5.59 -10.81
N LYS A 21 1.86 -4.27 -10.89
CA LYS A 21 2.60 -3.28 -10.10
C LYS A 21 1.76 -2.09 -9.68
N VAL A 22 2.19 -1.45 -8.60
CA VAL A 22 1.67 -0.19 -8.08
C VAL A 22 2.72 0.90 -8.29
N ILE A 23 2.33 1.98 -8.97
CA ILE A 23 3.22 3.09 -9.33
C ILE A 23 2.65 4.39 -8.77
N CYS A 24 3.39 5.06 -7.89
CA CYS A 24 3.06 6.37 -7.37
C CYS A 24 3.76 7.47 -8.16
N LYS A 25 2.99 8.27 -8.90
CA LYS A 25 3.51 9.44 -9.63
C LYS A 25 3.94 10.61 -8.74
N HIS A 26 3.69 10.55 -7.44
CA HIS A 26 4.01 11.65 -6.52
C HIS A 26 5.41 11.53 -5.90
N CYS A 27 5.78 10.34 -5.44
CA CYS A 27 7.09 10.10 -4.83
C CYS A 27 8.01 9.24 -5.70
N GLY A 28 7.51 8.70 -6.82
CA GLY A 28 8.26 7.79 -7.70
C GLY A 28 8.30 6.34 -7.21
N TYR A 29 7.49 5.98 -6.21
CA TYR A 29 7.41 4.60 -5.72
C TYR A 29 6.88 3.67 -6.82
N GLU A 30 7.58 2.56 -7.05
CA GLU A 30 7.19 1.45 -7.91
C GLU A 30 7.45 0.16 -7.14
N ASP A 31 6.44 -0.69 -7.05
CA ASP A 31 6.57 -2.03 -6.46
C ASP A 31 5.58 -2.97 -7.12
N GLU A 32 5.86 -4.26 -7.03
CA GLU A 32 4.91 -5.29 -7.43
C GLU A 32 3.65 -5.24 -6.56
N TYR A 33 2.50 -5.58 -7.14
CA TYR A 33 1.23 -5.50 -6.42
C TYR A 33 1.23 -6.40 -5.18
N ASP A 34 1.81 -7.60 -5.28
CA ASP A 34 1.94 -8.53 -4.16
C ASP A 34 2.82 -7.95 -3.03
N ALA A 35 4.01 -7.45 -3.38
CA ALA A 35 4.92 -6.78 -2.43
C ALA A 35 4.27 -5.53 -1.77
N TYR A 36 3.48 -4.77 -2.53
CA TYR A 36 2.68 -3.66 -2.01
C TYR A 36 1.62 -4.14 -1.01
N LEU A 37 0.93 -5.25 -1.29
CA LEU A 37 -0.06 -5.82 -0.37
C LEU A 37 0.60 -6.31 0.92
N GLU A 38 1.78 -6.94 0.84
CA GLU A 38 2.55 -7.35 2.03
C GLU A 38 2.93 -6.14 2.89
N LYS A 39 3.49 -5.08 2.29
CA LYS A 39 3.80 -3.82 2.99
C LYS A 39 2.58 -3.17 3.63
N MET A 40 1.42 -3.25 2.98
CA MET A 40 0.17 -2.76 3.57
C MET A 40 -0.34 -3.65 4.70
N LYS A 41 -0.27 -4.97 4.55
CA LYS A 41 -0.64 -5.92 5.61
C LYS A 41 0.21 -5.71 6.85
N ASP A 42 1.51 -5.51 6.69
CA ASP A 42 2.43 -5.23 7.80
C ASP A 42 2.01 -3.96 8.56
N ARG A 43 1.77 -2.85 7.85
CA ARG A 43 1.27 -1.61 8.48
C ARG A 43 -0.07 -1.77 9.16
N ILE A 44 -1.02 -2.46 8.53
CA ILE A 44 -2.35 -2.72 9.12
C ILE A 44 -2.21 -3.65 10.32
N SER A 45 -1.34 -4.66 10.26
CA SER A 45 -1.08 -5.57 11.39
C SER A 45 -0.57 -4.79 12.58
N SER A 46 0.38 -3.87 12.42
CA SER A 46 0.83 -3.03 13.54
C SER A 46 -0.25 -2.11 14.08
N ILE A 47 -1.09 -1.53 13.22
CA ILE A 47 -2.21 -0.67 13.67
C ILE A 47 -3.31 -1.49 14.35
N VAL A 48 -3.62 -2.68 13.85
CA VAL A 48 -4.61 -3.59 14.45
C VAL A 48 -4.09 -4.17 15.75
N ASP A 49 -2.80 -4.48 15.84
CA ASP A 49 -2.17 -4.95 17.10
C ASP A 49 -2.20 -3.83 18.15
N GLU A 50 -1.86 -2.58 17.78
CA GLU A 50 -2.06 -1.40 18.65
C GLU A 50 -3.53 -1.21 19.04
N PHE A 51 -4.46 -1.36 18.09
CA PHE A 51 -5.90 -1.16 18.33
C PHE A 51 -6.55 -2.31 19.13
N MET A 52 -5.99 -3.52 19.09
CA MET A 52 -6.46 -4.68 19.86
C MET A 52 -5.85 -4.75 21.27
N LEU A 53 -4.78 -4.00 21.55
CA LEU A 53 -4.16 -3.94 22.88
C LEU A 53 -4.89 -3.01 23.86
N GLU A 54 -5.81 -2.17 23.40
CA GLU A 54 -6.72 -1.35 24.23
C GLU A 54 -7.98 -2.13 24.67
N ARG A 55 -7.85 -3.37 25.14
CA ARG A 55 -8.97 -4.10 25.77
C ARG A 55 -8.60 -4.84 27.06
#